data_AF-A0A2D3V7E1-F1
#
_entry.id   AF-A0A2D3V7E1-F1
#
_cell.length_a   1.000
_cell.length_b   1.000
_cell.length_c   1.000
_cell.angle_alpha   90.00
_cell.angle_beta   90.00
_cell.angle_gamma   90.00
#
_symmetry.space_group_name_H-M   'P 1'
#
loop_
_entity.id
_entity.type
_entity.pdbx_description
1 polymer ?
#
loop_
_entity_poly.entity_id
_entity_poly.type
_entity_poly.pdbx_seq_one_letter_code
_entity_poly.pdbx_strand_id
1 'polypeptide(L)'
;MEPADVQLGSLCLVSTTADLELQLNSCAEVAANDTTFTIEELLSKAMSYEAANRPWIMPGETFKLHVNLDIDVLGMNTHGLIQTFAQKLYDSKMWLELCLKPISMTLSNDRNVTLRISRTHDDVAVSGRPPVHKLSDNLSCGALSVHPDVPTLQLNSVHFAFRINQRQSSKRCTSKSFESDQCGPIDPDMLATRSQTHFDEPLVGDLRVATRSFEMSQAVRSEQYNPENSCGAPGLVPKYWPCSQKDILDLLDAGILNAITADPKRSARGIRLNESQSLKHLVDFAPSIWCPGYFTAVSSRSLLMPTISHALSQVGVGSARSGTLRAKFAEIARRARHPSSISSSSPNYVASRDSKSAQSCMELRLWQVAQDALQEDHCANRLEVLVREPDPSLDSDQHDVLDIDFILASNEECINHESDGSMIGLEDSGYTAEDELLSICASSRSCSPHDSIDISREMDQEMLCI
;
A
#
# COMPACT_ATOMS: atom_id res chain seq x y z
N MET A 1 23.77 -7.28 4.85
CA MET A 1 22.82 -6.96 5.94
C MET A 1 21.98 -8.19 6.19
N GLU A 2 21.65 -8.44 7.45
CA GLU A 2 20.76 -9.55 7.82
C GLU A 2 19.31 -9.13 7.52
N PRO A 3 18.55 -9.95 6.78
CA PRO A 3 17.14 -9.69 6.57
C PRO A 3 16.35 -9.87 7.87
N ALA A 4 15.27 -9.11 8.02
CA ALA A 4 14.31 -9.30 9.10
C ALA A 4 12.92 -9.58 8.54
N ASP A 5 12.23 -10.51 9.20
CA ASP A 5 10.84 -10.84 8.90
C ASP A 5 9.90 -9.90 9.66
N VAL A 6 8.89 -9.39 8.95
CA VAL A 6 7.81 -8.59 9.51
C VAL A 6 6.47 -9.29 9.26
N GLN A 7 5.72 -9.50 10.34
CA GLN A 7 4.38 -10.04 10.25
C GLN A 7 3.42 -8.94 9.79
N LEU A 8 2.78 -9.15 8.63
CA LEU A 8 1.77 -8.25 8.08
C LEU A 8 0.36 -8.61 8.53
N GLY A 9 0.20 -9.69 9.30
CA GLY A 9 -1.08 -10.09 9.90
C GLY A 9 -1.76 -11.24 9.17
N SER A 10 -3.07 -11.36 9.39
CA SER A 10 -3.89 -12.43 8.83
C SER A 10 -5.31 -11.98 8.53
N LEU A 11 -5.98 -12.69 7.62
CA LEU A 11 -7.38 -12.47 7.28
C LEU A 11 -8.11 -13.78 6.97
N CYS A 12 -9.43 -13.75 7.08
CA CYS A 12 -10.34 -14.84 6.76
C CYS A 12 -11.41 -14.35 5.79
N LEU A 13 -11.47 -14.97 4.60
CA LEU A 13 -12.50 -14.74 3.59
C LEU A 13 -13.47 -15.92 3.54
N VAL A 14 -14.73 -15.64 3.27
CA VAL A 14 -15.77 -16.65 3.08
C VAL A 14 -16.43 -16.44 1.73
N SER A 15 -16.50 -17.51 0.92
CA SER A 15 -17.37 -17.57 -0.25
C SER A 15 -18.75 -18.08 0.16
N THR A 16 -19.77 -17.22 0.10
CA THR A 16 -21.15 -17.57 0.44
C THR A 16 -21.84 -18.39 -0.64
N THR A 17 -21.29 -18.44 -1.84
CA THR A 17 -21.84 -19.18 -2.98
C THR A 17 -21.27 -20.59 -3.09
N ALA A 18 -19.99 -20.77 -2.71
CA ALA A 18 -19.29 -22.04 -2.81
C ALA A 18 -19.09 -22.75 -1.45
N ASP A 19 -19.55 -22.15 -0.35
CA ASP A 19 -19.34 -22.62 1.02
C ASP A 19 -17.84 -22.88 1.32
N LEU A 20 -16.97 -21.99 0.83
CA LEU A 20 -15.53 -22.06 1.05
C LEU A 20 -15.09 -21.02 2.08
N GLU A 21 -14.07 -21.37 2.85
CA GLU A 21 -13.36 -20.46 3.73
C GLU A 21 -11.88 -20.44 3.33
N LEU A 22 -11.30 -19.24 3.23
CA LEU A 22 -9.88 -19.01 3.00
C LEU A 22 -9.31 -18.26 4.19
N GLN A 23 -8.28 -18.82 4.80
CA GLN A 23 -7.43 -18.16 5.78
C GLN A 23 -6.13 -17.78 5.09
N LEU A 24 -5.70 -16.54 5.24
CA LEU A 24 -4.46 -16.02 4.70
C LEU A 24 -3.62 -15.44 5.84
N ASN A 25 -2.37 -15.90 5.93
CA ASN A 25 -1.32 -15.25 6.72
C ASN A 25 -0.32 -14.56 5.79
N SER A 26 0.05 -13.32 6.10
CA SER A 26 1.01 -12.55 5.31
C SER A 26 2.20 -12.09 6.14
N CYS A 27 3.40 -12.25 5.58
CA CYS A 27 4.62 -11.64 6.11
C CYS A 27 5.50 -11.12 4.97
N ALA A 28 6.46 -10.27 5.30
CA ALA A 28 7.45 -9.76 4.37
C ALA A 28 8.84 -9.85 4.98
N GLU A 29 9.85 -10.00 4.14
CA GLU A 29 11.25 -9.99 4.51
C GLU A 29 11.87 -8.70 3.98
N VAL A 30 12.48 -7.92 4.85
CA VAL A 30 13.14 -6.67 4.48
C VAL A 30 14.60 -6.65 4.94
N ALA A 31 15.43 -5.90 4.24
CA ALA A 31 16.78 -5.57 4.68
C ALA A 31 16.93 -4.06 4.81
N ALA A 32 17.59 -3.61 5.87
CA ALA A 32 17.95 -2.20 6.02
C ALA A 32 19.16 -1.91 5.12
N ASN A 33 19.07 -0.87 4.29
CA ASN A 33 20.20 -0.38 3.51
C ASN A 33 21.03 0.65 4.29
N ASP A 34 20.43 1.28 5.29
CA ASP A 34 21.05 2.29 6.14
C ASP A 34 21.61 1.64 7.41
N THR A 35 22.83 2.01 7.79
CA THR A 35 23.49 1.57 9.02
C THR A 35 23.17 2.45 10.23
N THR A 36 22.51 3.58 10.02
CA THR A 36 22.20 4.59 11.05
C THR A 36 21.09 4.14 11.99
N PHE A 37 20.19 3.27 11.52
CA PHE A 37 19.03 2.80 12.29
C PHE A 37 19.08 1.29 12.44
N THR A 38 18.56 0.80 13.57
CA THR A 38 18.29 -0.63 13.69
C THR A 38 17.11 -1.01 12.79
N ILE A 39 17.14 -2.22 12.24
CA ILE A 39 16.06 -2.72 11.38
C ILE A 39 14.71 -2.75 12.14
N GLU A 40 14.73 -3.02 13.44
CA GLU A 40 13.55 -3.04 14.31
C GLU A 40 12.91 -1.66 14.45
N GLU A 41 13.71 -0.60 14.62
CA GLU A 41 13.21 0.78 14.67
C GLU A 41 12.57 1.19 13.33
N LEU A 42 13.20 0.81 12.21
CA LEU A 42 12.67 1.09 10.88
C LEU A 42 11.36 0.35 10.64
N LEU A 43 11.28 -0.93 11.01
CA LEU A 43 10.07 -1.74 10.92
C LEU A 43 8.94 -1.20 11.79
N SER A 44 9.24 -0.80 13.03
CA SER A 44 8.26 -0.18 13.92
C SER A 44 7.65 1.09 13.29
N LYS A 45 8.49 1.92 12.66
CA LYS A 45 8.04 3.12 11.93
C LYS A 45 7.26 2.77 10.65
N ALA A 46 7.71 1.79 9.88
CA ALA A 46 7.02 1.35 8.66
C ALA A 46 5.60 0.84 8.95
N MET A 47 5.42 0.18 10.09
CA MET A 47 4.15 -0.42 10.50
C MET A 47 3.19 0.58 11.17
N SER A 48 3.69 1.77 11.56
CA SER A 48 2.90 2.80 12.23
C SER A 48 2.30 3.78 11.22
N TYR A 49 0.98 3.97 11.28
CA TYR A 49 0.28 4.90 10.39
C TYR A 49 0.63 6.37 10.65
N GLU A 50 1.02 6.71 11.88
CA GLU A 50 1.23 8.09 12.31
C GLU A 50 2.72 8.43 12.47
N ALA A 51 3.62 7.50 12.15
CA ALA A 51 5.05 7.73 12.32
C ALA A 51 5.53 8.84 11.36
N ALA A 52 5.91 9.97 11.94
CA ALA A 52 6.78 10.91 11.25
C ALA A 52 8.07 10.19 10.83
N ASN A 53 8.55 10.46 9.61
CA ASN A 53 9.76 9.87 9.05
C ASN A 53 9.65 8.37 8.76
N ARG A 54 8.57 7.95 8.09
CA ARG A 54 8.46 6.59 7.57
C ARG A 54 9.66 6.25 6.68
N PRO A 55 10.23 5.05 6.81
CA PRO A 55 11.27 4.61 5.89
C PRO A 55 10.69 4.46 4.48
N TRP A 56 11.48 4.84 3.50
CA TRP A 56 11.16 4.57 2.11
C TRP A 56 11.49 3.11 1.80
N ILE A 57 10.45 2.28 1.67
CA ILE A 57 10.63 0.87 1.29
C ILE A 57 10.75 0.80 -0.23
N MET A 58 11.86 0.29 -0.73
CA MET A 58 12.15 0.10 -2.15
C MET A 58 12.04 -1.37 -2.54
N PRO A 59 11.60 -1.68 -3.77
CA PRO A 59 11.81 -3.01 -4.30
C PRO A 59 13.31 -3.23 -4.46
N GLY A 60 13.80 -4.42 -4.11
CA GLY A 60 15.12 -4.84 -4.58
C GLY A 60 15.16 -4.91 -6.12
N GLU A 61 16.36 -5.02 -6.69
CA GLU A 61 16.54 -5.23 -8.14
C GLU A 61 15.65 -6.39 -8.63
N THR A 62 15.59 -7.43 -7.81
CA THR A 62 14.56 -8.45 -7.88
C THR A 62 14.10 -8.80 -6.48
N PHE A 63 12.79 -8.91 -6.26
CA PHE A 63 12.22 -9.44 -5.01
C PHE A 63 11.40 -10.71 -5.30
N LYS A 64 11.07 -11.46 -4.27
CA LYS A 64 10.34 -12.74 -4.39
C LYS A 64 8.93 -12.63 -3.84
N LEU A 65 7.97 -13.24 -4.52
CA LEU A 65 6.65 -13.51 -3.97
C LEU A 65 6.52 -15.02 -3.75
N HIS A 66 6.38 -15.43 -2.50
CA HIS A 66 6.17 -16.80 -2.08
C HIS A 66 4.69 -17.01 -1.74
N VAL A 67 4.06 -17.98 -2.38
CA VAL A 67 2.66 -18.35 -2.14
C VAL A 67 2.61 -19.83 -1.77
N ASN A 68 2.25 -20.12 -0.52
CA ASN A 68 2.02 -21.47 -0.02
C ASN A 68 0.51 -21.75 0.01
N LEU A 69 0.09 -22.86 -0.58
CA LEU A 69 -1.29 -23.25 -0.78
C LEU A 69 -1.57 -24.57 -0.07
N ASP A 70 -2.43 -24.52 0.93
CA ASP A 70 -2.96 -25.67 1.67
C ASP A 70 -4.46 -25.80 1.36
N ILE A 71 -4.83 -26.68 0.43
CA ILE A 71 -6.19 -26.80 -0.10
C ILE A 71 -6.78 -28.13 0.35
N ASP A 72 -7.70 -28.09 1.32
CA ASP A 72 -8.44 -29.24 1.82
C ASP A 72 -9.88 -29.22 1.30
N VAL A 73 -10.03 -29.62 0.04
CA VAL A 73 -11.30 -29.69 -0.67
C VAL A 73 -11.42 -31.07 -1.32
N LEU A 74 -12.43 -31.83 -0.92
CA LEU A 74 -12.62 -33.21 -1.37
C LEU A 74 -12.87 -33.30 -2.88
N GLY A 75 -12.19 -34.25 -3.52
CA GLY A 75 -12.39 -34.57 -4.94
C GLY A 75 -11.76 -33.58 -5.92
N MET A 76 -10.98 -32.60 -5.45
CA MET A 76 -10.35 -31.60 -6.29
C MET A 76 -8.96 -32.01 -6.79
N ASN A 77 -8.68 -31.73 -8.06
CA ASN A 77 -7.31 -31.82 -8.60
C ASN A 77 -6.50 -30.59 -8.15
N THR A 78 -5.92 -30.67 -6.97
CA THR A 78 -5.13 -29.59 -6.36
C THR A 78 -3.93 -29.20 -7.22
N HIS A 79 -3.20 -30.17 -7.77
CA HIS A 79 -2.04 -29.92 -8.63
C HIS A 79 -2.42 -29.07 -9.86
N GLY A 80 -3.45 -29.48 -10.61
CA GLY A 80 -3.91 -28.76 -11.80
C GLY A 80 -4.43 -27.35 -11.47
N LEU A 81 -5.12 -27.19 -10.33
CA LEU A 81 -5.55 -25.88 -9.84
C LEU A 81 -4.36 -24.99 -9.51
N ILE A 82 -3.37 -25.50 -8.78
CA ILE A 82 -2.20 -24.72 -8.34
C ILE A 82 -1.36 -24.30 -9.54
N GLN A 83 -1.17 -25.19 -10.52
CA GLN A 83 -0.51 -24.85 -11.78
C GLN A 83 -1.28 -23.75 -12.53
N THR A 84 -2.62 -23.87 -12.62
CA THR A 84 -3.47 -22.87 -13.26
C THR A 84 -3.38 -21.52 -12.54
N PHE A 85 -3.46 -21.52 -11.22
CA PHE A 85 -3.33 -20.33 -10.38
C PHE A 85 -1.97 -19.67 -10.58
N ALA A 86 -0.88 -20.44 -10.53
CA ALA A 86 0.47 -19.94 -10.69
C ALA A 86 0.66 -19.30 -12.07
N GLN A 87 0.16 -19.92 -13.14
CA GLN A 87 0.22 -19.37 -14.49
C GLN A 87 -0.58 -18.06 -14.59
N LYS A 88 -1.81 -18.02 -14.06
CA LYS A 88 -2.62 -16.79 -14.04
C LYS A 88 -1.97 -15.68 -13.23
N LEU A 89 -1.35 -16.03 -12.09
CA LEU A 89 -0.60 -15.08 -11.27
C LEU A 89 0.60 -14.54 -12.06
N TYR A 90 1.35 -15.39 -12.77
CA TYR A 90 2.50 -14.97 -13.58
C TYR A 90 2.10 -14.08 -14.76
N ASP A 91 1.00 -14.38 -15.44
CA ASP A 91 0.52 -13.64 -16.63
C ASP A 91 -0.35 -12.41 -16.29
N SER A 92 -0.54 -12.11 -15.00
CA SER A 92 -1.46 -11.05 -14.58
C SER A 92 -1.05 -9.66 -15.07
N LYS A 93 -2.03 -8.88 -15.53
CA LYS A 93 -1.85 -7.47 -15.90
C LYS A 93 -1.57 -6.58 -14.70
N MET A 94 -1.89 -7.02 -13.48
CA MET A 94 -1.62 -6.26 -12.26
C MET A 94 -0.14 -5.88 -12.13
N TRP A 95 0.77 -6.73 -12.62
CA TRP A 95 2.20 -6.46 -12.55
C TRP A 95 2.55 -5.21 -13.36
N LEU A 96 1.98 -5.08 -14.55
CA LEU A 96 2.18 -3.91 -15.40
C LEU A 96 1.66 -2.63 -14.74
N GLU A 97 0.50 -2.71 -14.09
CA GLU A 97 -0.10 -1.58 -13.34
C GLU A 97 0.77 -1.12 -12.17
N LEU A 98 1.53 -2.05 -11.57
CA LEU A 98 2.51 -1.79 -10.52
C LEU A 98 3.91 -1.42 -11.05
N CYS A 99 4.09 -1.35 -12.38
CA CYS A 99 5.40 -1.20 -13.02
C CYS A 99 6.40 -2.30 -12.61
N LEU A 100 5.89 -3.52 -12.51
CA LEU A 100 6.61 -4.75 -12.16
C LEU A 100 6.48 -5.77 -13.30
N LYS A 101 7.41 -6.71 -13.34
CA LYS A 101 7.40 -7.82 -14.28
C LYS A 101 7.90 -9.10 -13.61
N PRO A 102 7.12 -10.18 -13.64
CA PRO A 102 7.61 -11.50 -13.29
C PRO A 102 8.72 -11.92 -14.26
N ILE A 103 9.86 -12.34 -13.71
CA ILE A 103 11.03 -12.80 -14.44
C ILE A 103 11.01 -14.32 -14.56
N SER A 104 10.65 -14.99 -13.47
CA SER A 104 10.59 -16.44 -13.41
C SER A 104 9.58 -16.91 -12.38
N MET A 105 9.12 -18.14 -12.55
CA MET A 105 8.19 -18.84 -11.67
C MET A 105 8.72 -20.23 -11.39
N THR A 106 8.67 -20.65 -10.13
CA THR A 106 8.97 -22.03 -9.72
C THR A 106 7.80 -22.60 -8.92
N LEU A 107 7.48 -23.86 -9.21
CA LEU A 107 6.52 -24.66 -8.44
C LEU A 107 7.30 -25.71 -7.65
N SER A 108 7.05 -25.79 -6.34
CA SER A 108 7.68 -26.77 -5.46
C SER A 108 6.63 -27.51 -4.63
N ASN A 109 6.77 -28.84 -4.60
CA ASN A 109 5.96 -29.75 -3.77
C ASN A 109 4.44 -29.60 -3.97
N ASP A 110 4.00 -29.18 -5.17
CA ASP A 110 2.59 -28.96 -5.52
C ASP A 110 1.80 -28.06 -4.55
N ARG A 111 2.50 -27.21 -3.80
CA ARG A 111 1.90 -26.31 -2.79
C ARG A 111 2.54 -24.95 -2.77
N ASN A 112 3.80 -24.85 -3.16
CA ASN A 112 4.57 -23.61 -3.09
C ASN A 112 4.79 -23.07 -4.48
N VAL A 113 4.32 -21.85 -4.70
CA VAL A 113 4.55 -21.06 -5.90
C VAL A 113 5.51 -19.95 -5.52
N THR A 114 6.62 -19.80 -6.23
CA THR A 114 7.56 -18.69 -6.03
C THR A 114 7.73 -17.92 -7.33
N LEU A 115 7.40 -16.63 -7.30
CA LEU A 115 7.64 -15.71 -8.41
C LEU A 115 8.85 -14.84 -8.06
N ARG A 116 9.76 -14.69 -9.01
CA ARG A 116 10.80 -13.66 -8.96
C ARG A 116 10.33 -12.48 -9.79
N ILE A 117 10.27 -11.30 -9.18
CA ILE A 117 9.69 -10.11 -9.78
C ILE A 117 10.78 -9.03 -9.85
N SER A 118 10.92 -8.38 -11.00
CA SER A 118 11.75 -7.18 -11.16
C SER A 118 10.90 -5.96 -11.45
N ARG A 119 11.49 -4.79 -11.27
CA ARG A 119 10.93 -3.55 -11.78
C ARG A 119 11.03 -3.50 -13.30
N THR A 120 10.00 -2.98 -13.97
CA THR A 120 10.10 -2.61 -15.38
C THR A 120 10.78 -1.25 -15.49
N HIS A 121 11.92 -1.20 -16.16
CA HIS A 121 12.57 0.07 -16.53
C HIS A 121 11.97 0.69 -17.78
N ASP A 122 11.23 -0.09 -18.56
CA ASP A 122 10.58 0.39 -19.77
C ASP A 122 9.52 1.42 -19.39
N ASP A 123 9.68 2.63 -19.93
CA ASP A 123 8.59 3.59 -20.14
C ASP A 123 7.58 2.91 -21.05
N VAL A 124 6.78 2.00 -20.50
CA VAL A 124 5.51 1.65 -21.12
C VAL A 124 4.76 2.96 -21.12
N ALA A 125 4.77 3.61 -22.29
CA ALA A 125 4.05 4.83 -22.56
C ALA A 125 2.59 4.54 -22.21
N VAL A 126 2.20 4.84 -20.98
CA VAL A 126 0.80 4.93 -20.60
C VAL A 126 0.26 6.00 -21.53
N SER A 127 -0.42 5.55 -22.58
CA SER A 127 -0.95 6.42 -23.62
C SER A 127 -1.86 7.42 -22.93
N GLY A 128 -1.54 8.71 -23.06
CA GLY A 128 -2.23 9.79 -22.35
C GLY A 128 -1.47 10.41 -21.18
N ARG A 129 -0.13 10.33 -21.13
CA ARG A 129 0.64 11.18 -20.20
C ARG A 129 0.26 12.64 -20.41
N PRO A 130 -0.19 13.36 -19.36
CA PRO A 130 -0.34 14.82 -19.43
C PRO A 130 1.02 15.43 -19.78
N PRO A 131 1.04 16.61 -20.44
CA PRO A 131 2.28 17.26 -20.86
C PRO A 131 3.20 17.42 -19.64
N VAL A 132 4.31 16.69 -19.68
CA VAL A 132 5.29 16.70 -18.61
C VAL A 132 6.12 17.99 -18.74
N HIS A 133 6.60 18.51 -17.62
CA HIS A 133 7.46 19.69 -17.62
C HIS A 133 8.75 19.38 -18.42
N LYS A 134 9.34 20.35 -19.12
CA LYS A 134 10.58 20.15 -19.91
C LYS A 134 11.75 19.57 -19.09
N LEU A 135 11.73 19.73 -17.77
CA LEU A 135 12.72 19.14 -16.85
C LEU A 135 12.58 17.62 -16.67
N SER A 136 11.43 17.04 -17.03
CA SER A 136 11.11 15.62 -16.89
C SER A 136 11.14 14.83 -18.19
N ASP A 137 11.30 15.50 -19.35
CA ASP A 137 11.19 14.86 -20.67
C ASP A 137 12.24 13.78 -20.96
N ASN A 138 13.35 13.73 -20.20
CA ASN A 138 14.45 12.77 -20.42
C ASN A 138 14.75 11.87 -19.22
N LEU A 139 13.91 11.88 -18.18
CA LEU A 139 14.22 11.16 -16.94
C LEU A 139 13.39 9.88 -16.88
N SER A 140 14.06 8.77 -17.18
CA SER A 140 13.51 7.44 -17.01
C SER A 140 13.04 7.27 -15.56
N CYS A 141 11.84 6.72 -15.39
CA CYS A 141 11.19 6.56 -14.09
C CYS A 141 12.07 5.83 -13.05
N GLY A 142 13.06 5.04 -13.48
CA GLY A 142 13.99 4.28 -12.62
C GLY A 142 15.05 5.08 -11.87
N ALA A 143 15.28 6.37 -12.16
CA ALA A 143 16.37 7.16 -11.55
C ALA A 143 15.94 7.87 -10.26
N LEU A 144 15.21 7.19 -9.36
CA LEU A 144 14.81 7.81 -8.10
C LEU A 144 16.02 8.00 -7.18
N SER A 145 16.49 9.24 -7.03
CA SER A 145 17.46 9.62 -6.01
C SER A 145 16.72 9.94 -4.71
N VAL A 146 16.62 8.95 -3.83
CA VAL A 146 16.11 9.14 -2.47
C VAL A 146 17.08 10.06 -1.70
N HIS A 147 16.55 11.02 -0.95
CA HIS A 147 17.39 11.90 -0.13
C HIS A 147 18.21 11.06 0.88
N PRO A 148 19.52 11.34 1.08
CA PRO A 148 20.41 10.48 1.87
C PRO A 148 19.97 10.28 3.32
N ASP A 149 19.31 11.28 3.93
CA ASP A 149 18.81 11.20 5.31
C ASP A 149 17.43 10.53 5.43
N VAL A 150 16.84 10.06 4.32
CA VAL A 150 15.60 9.29 4.36
C VAL A 150 15.98 7.83 4.62
N PRO A 151 15.53 7.23 5.73
CA PRO A 151 15.83 5.83 5.99
C PRO A 151 15.24 4.96 4.88
N THR A 152 16.00 3.99 4.40
CA THR A 152 15.54 3.09 3.33
C THR A 152 15.54 1.63 3.79
N LEU A 153 14.47 0.95 3.43
CA LEU A 153 14.34 -0.51 3.55
C LEU A 153 14.28 -1.10 2.13
N GLN A 154 14.88 -2.25 1.94
CA GLN A 154 14.75 -3.05 0.73
C GLN A 154 13.78 -4.19 1.00
N LEU A 155 12.73 -4.31 0.19
CA LEU A 155 11.84 -5.48 0.23
C LEU A 155 12.50 -6.64 -0.53
N ASN A 156 12.82 -7.72 0.19
CA ASN A 156 13.45 -8.91 -0.37
C ASN A 156 12.40 -9.92 -0.82
N SER A 157 11.39 -10.14 0.02
CA SER A 157 10.34 -11.12 -0.26
C SER A 157 9.01 -10.78 0.43
N VAL A 158 7.93 -11.29 -0.15
CA VAL A 158 6.59 -11.30 0.44
C VAL A 158 6.11 -12.74 0.46
N HIS A 159 5.52 -13.16 1.56
CA HIS A 159 5.00 -14.49 1.76
C HIS A 159 3.50 -14.44 2.03
N PHE A 160 2.76 -15.25 1.29
CA PHE A 160 1.36 -15.55 1.53
C PHE A 160 1.21 -17.03 1.82
N ALA A 161 0.61 -17.37 2.96
CA ALA A 161 0.23 -18.73 3.29
C ALA A 161 -1.30 -18.82 3.30
N PHE A 162 -1.87 -19.47 2.29
CA PHE A 162 -3.28 -19.71 2.14
C PHE A 162 -3.66 -21.09 2.65
N ARG A 163 -4.74 -21.14 3.43
CA ARG A 163 -5.43 -22.37 3.77
C ARG A 163 -6.88 -22.27 3.32
N ILE A 164 -7.33 -23.20 2.49
CA ILE A 164 -8.69 -23.23 1.96
C ILE A 164 -9.37 -24.50 2.46
N ASN A 165 -10.51 -24.32 3.11
CA ASN A 165 -11.33 -25.41 3.62
C ASN A 165 -12.75 -25.29 3.10
N GLN A 166 -13.40 -26.43 2.86
CA GLN A 166 -14.84 -26.45 2.65
C GLN A 166 -15.57 -26.31 4.00
N ARG A 167 -16.44 -25.31 4.13
CA ARG A 167 -17.27 -25.16 5.32
C ARG A 167 -18.25 -26.32 5.34
N GLN A 168 -18.17 -27.14 6.37
CA GLN A 168 -19.29 -28.01 6.68
C GLN A 168 -20.41 -27.09 7.15
N SER A 169 -21.37 -26.80 6.26
CA SER A 169 -22.60 -26.16 6.66
C SER A 169 -23.28 -27.10 7.64
N SER A 170 -23.00 -26.90 8.93
CA SER A 170 -23.80 -27.46 10.00
C SER A 170 -25.16 -26.83 9.77
N LYS A 171 -26.01 -27.55 9.04
CA LYS A 171 -27.42 -27.22 8.91
C LYS A 171 -27.88 -27.13 10.33
N ARG A 172 -27.98 -25.89 10.83
CA ARG A 172 -28.66 -25.60 12.07
C ARG A 172 -30.04 -26.17 11.81
N CYS A 173 -30.29 -27.38 12.30
CA CYS A 173 -31.62 -27.95 12.35
C CYS A 173 -32.37 -26.88 13.13
N THR A 174 -33.12 -26.05 12.41
CA THR A 174 -34.23 -25.30 12.95
C THR A 174 -35.12 -26.40 13.50
N SER A 175 -34.85 -26.75 14.76
CA SER A 175 -35.75 -27.52 15.58
C SER A 175 -37.05 -26.76 15.46
N LYS A 176 -37.94 -27.25 14.59
CA LYS A 176 -39.34 -26.91 14.67
C LYS A 176 -39.67 -27.19 16.12
N SER A 177 -39.77 -26.14 16.92
CA SER A 177 -40.36 -26.25 18.24
C SER A 177 -41.71 -26.88 17.95
N PHE A 178 -41.83 -28.15 18.24
CA PHE A 178 -43.13 -28.74 18.43
C PHE A 178 -43.76 -27.86 19.50
N GLU A 179 -44.74 -27.05 19.10
CA GLU A 179 -45.71 -26.47 20.00
C GLU A 179 -46.36 -27.66 20.72
N SER A 180 -45.75 -28.06 21.83
CA SER A 180 -46.42 -28.84 22.84
C SER A 180 -47.21 -27.84 23.66
N ASP A 181 -48.46 -27.62 23.23
CA ASP A 181 -49.50 -27.07 24.07
C ASP A 181 -49.57 -27.87 25.38
N GLN A 182 -48.99 -27.30 26.45
CA GLN A 182 -49.44 -27.41 27.83
C GLN A 182 -48.45 -26.68 28.76
N CYS A 183 -48.67 -25.37 28.95
CA CYS A 183 -48.24 -24.68 30.16
C CYS A 183 -49.46 -24.53 31.08
N GLY A 184 -49.44 -25.26 32.20
CA GLY A 184 -50.27 -24.98 33.36
C GLY A 184 -49.79 -23.70 34.08
N PRO A 185 -50.60 -23.16 35.02
CA PRO A 185 -50.32 -21.91 35.69
C PRO A 185 -49.21 -22.08 36.73
N ILE A 186 -48.17 -21.25 36.66
CA ILE A 186 -47.17 -21.13 37.73
C ILE A 186 -47.22 -19.68 38.26
N ASP A 187 -47.31 -19.61 39.58
CA ASP A 187 -47.44 -18.42 40.43
C ASP A 187 -46.43 -17.30 40.16
N PRO A 188 -46.83 -16.03 40.39
CA PRO A 188 -45.93 -14.88 40.34
C PRO A 188 -45.44 -14.57 41.75
N ASP A 189 -44.26 -15.04 42.12
CA ASP A 189 -43.48 -14.40 43.19
C ASP A 189 -42.03 -14.87 43.14
N MET A 190 -41.13 -14.02 42.64
CA MET A 190 -39.94 -13.65 43.42
C MET A 190 -39.12 -12.57 42.71
N LEU A 191 -38.99 -11.48 43.44
CA LEU A 191 -38.21 -10.28 43.19
C LEU A 191 -36.70 -10.55 43.14
N ALA A 192 -36.04 -9.73 42.31
CA ALA A 192 -34.74 -9.09 42.50
C ALA A 192 -33.51 -9.98 42.78
N THR A 193 -32.48 -9.82 41.95
CA THR A 193 -31.24 -9.13 42.36
C THR A 193 -30.44 -8.72 41.12
N ARG A 194 -30.37 -7.41 40.91
CA ARG A 194 -29.50 -6.71 39.97
C ARG A 194 -28.19 -6.43 40.70
N SER A 195 -27.07 -6.98 40.23
CA SER A 195 -25.74 -6.59 40.70
C SER A 195 -24.87 -6.18 39.52
N GLN A 196 -24.58 -4.88 39.49
CA GLN A 196 -23.53 -4.23 38.72
C GLN A 196 -22.17 -4.52 39.38
N THR A 197 -21.16 -4.79 38.56
CA THR A 197 -19.72 -4.64 38.88
C THR A 197 -19.10 -4.01 37.63
N HIS A 198 -18.92 -2.69 37.57
CA HIS A 198 -17.78 -1.91 38.07
C HIS A 198 -16.42 -2.39 37.56
N PHE A 199 -15.75 -1.44 36.89
CA PHE A 199 -14.39 -1.41 36.35
C PHE A 199 -13.34 -1.95 37.33
N ASP A 200 -12.27 -2.55 36.77
CA ASP A 200 -10.90 -2.04 36.96
C ASP A 200 -9.92 -2.64 35.91
N GLU A 201 -9.28 -1.73 35.18
CA GLU A 201 -7.97 -1.86 34.52
C GLU A 201 -6.90 -1.98 35.62
N PRO A 202 -5.74 -2.65 35.42
CA PRO A 202 -4.58 -1.87 34.93
C PRO A 202 -3.42 -2.65 34.25
N LEU A 203 -2.55 -1.85 33.61
CA LEU A 203 -1.08 -1.92 33.55
C LEU A 203 -0.37 -2.94 32.62
N VAL A 204 0.08 -2.38 31.49
CA VAL A 204 1.45 -2.35 30.94
C VAL A 204 2.47 -3.31 31.57
N GLY A 205 2.97 -4.25 30.76
CA GLY A 205 4.15 -5.05 31.08
C GLY A 205 4.85 -5.60 29.84
N ASP A 206 6.03 -5.03 29.56
CA ASP A 206 7.19 -5.55 28.82
C ASP A 206 6.98 -6.52 27.64
N LEU A 207 7.11 -5.99 26.43
CA LEU A 207 7.28 -6.77 25.20
C LEU A 207 8.77 -7.09 24.99
N ARG A 208 9.22 -8.24 25.50
CA ARG A 208 10.50 -8.84 25.07
C ARG A 208 10.28 -9.61 23.77
N VAL A 209 10.82 -9.10 22.67
CA VAL A 209 10.88 -9.78 21.38
C VAL A 209 11.86 -10.95 21.50
N ALA A 210 11.33 -12.17 21.58
CA ALA A 210 12.11 -13.39 21.44
C ALA A 210 12.14 -13.76 19.95
N THR A 211 13.30 -13.62 19.32
CA THR A 211 13.63 -14.25 18.04
C THR A 211 13.57 -15.77 18.24
N ARG A 212 12.45 -16.38 17.83
CA ARG A 212 12.26 -17.83 17.89
C ARG A 212 12.00 -18.34 16.48
N SER A 213 12.95 -19.08 15.93
CA SER A 213 12.82 -19.84 14.69
C SER A 213 11.53 -20.68 14.75
N PHE A 214 10.66 -20.50 13.75
CA PHE A 214 9.32 -21.07 13.74
C PHE A 214 9.35 -22.46 13.08
N GLU A 215 9.50 -23.50 13.89
CA GLU A 215 9.01 -24.84 13.52
C GLU A 215 7.51 -24.90 13.85
N MET A 216 6.70 -24.92 12.80
CA MET A 216 5.24 -24.99 12.88
C MET A 216 4.81 -26.38 13.40
N SER A 217 4.68 -26.51 14.72
CA SER A 217 4.11 -27.70 15.36
C SER A 217 2.60 -27.71 15.16
N GLN A 218 2.12 -28.61 14.29
CA GLN A 218 0.70 -28.93 14.15
C GLN A 218 0.20 -29.59 15.43
N ALA A 219 -0.60 -28.87 16.23
CA ALA A 219 -1.45 -29.50 17.23
C ALA A 219 -2.69 -30.06 16.51
N VAL A 220 -2.59 -31.29 16.02
CA VAL A 220 -3.72 -32.05 15.51
C VAL A 220 -4.68 -32.32 16.67
N ARG A 221 -5.78 -31.56 16.76
CA ARG A 221 -6.96 -31.98 17.52
C ARG A 221 -7.64 -33.09 16.72
N SER A 222 -7.22 -34.32 16.94
CA SER A 222 -8.01 -35.49 16.57
C SER A 222 -9.23 -35.55 17.50
N GLU A 223 -10.36 -35.00 17.06
CA GLU A 223 -11.65 -35.41 17.60
C GLU A 223 -11.88 -36.87 17.18
N GLN A 224 -11.71 -37.78 18.14
CA GLN A 224 -12.05 -39.19 17.97
C GLN A 224 -13.56 -39.30 17.75
N TYR A 225 -13.90 -39.55 16.49
CA TYR A 225 -15.23 -39.95 16.05
C TYR A 225 -15.68 -41.21 16.82
N ASN A 226 -16.74 -41.08 17.62
CA ASN A 226 -17.34 -42.18 18.38
C ASN A 226 -18.57 -42.71 17.61
N PRO A 227 -18.50 -43.86 16.92
CA PRO A 227 -19.52 -44.29 15.97
C PRO A 227 -20.81 -44.87 16.58
N GLU A 228 -20.95 -44.94 17.91
CA GLU A 228 -21.99 -45.79 18.52
C GLU A 228 -23.28 -45.09 18.99
N ASN A 229 -23.44 -43.77 18.81
CA ASN A 229 -24.65 -43.05 19.28
C ASN A 229 -25.51 -42.40 18.18
N SER A 230 -25.40 -42.84 16.93
CA SER A 230 -26.23 -42.33 15.83
C SER A 230 -27.53 -43.12 15.70
N CYS A 231 -28.65 -42.56 16.19
CA CYS A 231 -29.98 -43.02 15.83
C CYS A 231 -30.15 -42.97 14.31
N GLY A 232 -30.23 -44.14 13.68
CA GLY A 232 -30.31 -44.32 12.25
C GLY A 232 -31.52 -43.64 11.61
N ALA A 233 -31.28 -42.50 10.97
CA ALA A 233 -32.06 -42.04 9.84
C ALA A 233 -31.39 -42.56 8.55
N PRO A 234 -32.10 -43.27 7.66
CA PRO A 234 -31.50 -43.85 6.46
C PRO A 234 -31.04 -42.77 5.47
N GLY A 235 -29.75 -42.79 5.12
CA GLY A 235 -29.31 -42.67 3.72
C GLY A 235 -29.32 -41.30 3.04
N LEU A 236 -29.32 -40.18 3.76
CA LEU A 236 -29.02 -38.89 3.13
C LEU A 236 -27.50 -38.75 2.96
N VAL A 237 -26.99 -39.27 1.83
CA VAL A 237 -25.65 -38.92 1.33
C VAL A 237 -25.54 -37.40 1.40
N PRO A 238 -24.54 -36.84 2.10
CA PRO A 238 -24.36 -35.40 2.13
C PRO A 238 -24.29 -34.93 0.68
N LYS A 239 -25.22 -34.05 0.29
CA LYS A 239 -25.15 -33.34 -0.99
C LYS A 239 -23.94 -32.41 -0.91
N TYR A 240 -22.75 -32.97 -1.16
CA TYR A 240 -21.56 -32.20 -1.42
C TYR A 240 -21.81 -31.49 -2.74
N TRP A 241 -22.00 -30.18 -2.68
CA TRP A 241 -21.93 -29.37 -3.89
C TRP A 241 -20.45 -29.35 -4.28
N PRO A 242 -20.08 -29.88 -5.46
CA PRO A 242 -18.71 -29.73 -5.92
C PRO A 242 -18.48 -28.24 -6.14
N CYS A 243 -17.65 -27.61 -5.32
CA CYS A 243 -17.17 -26.27 -5.60
C CYS A 243 -16.36 -26.32 -6.90
N SER A 244 -16.53 -25.31 -7.75
CA SER A 244 -15.80 -25.27 -9.01
C SER A 244 -14.35 -24.82 -8.76
N GLN A 245 -13.45 -25.21 -9.66
CA GLN A 245 -12.07 -24.70 -9.66
C GLN A 245 -12.04 -23.16 -9.70
N LYS A 246 -13.01 -22.55 -10.40
CA LYS A 246 -13.18 -21.10 -10.51
C LYS A 246 -13.43 -20.45 -9.15
N ASP A 247 -14.29 -21.03 -8.32
CA ASP A 247 -14.62 -20.47 -7.00
C ASP A 247 -13.38 -20.34 -6.10
N ILE A 248 -12.46 -21.30 -6.19
CA ILE A 248 -11.21 -21.26 -5.42
C ILE A 248 -10.22 -20.25 -6.00
N LEU A 249 -10.13 -20.15 -7.33
CA LEU A 249 -9.30 -19.14 -7.98
C LEU A 249 -9.77 -17.73 -7.64
N ASP A 250 -11.09 -17.49 -7.65
CA ASP A 250 -11.70 -16.22 -7.27
C ASP A 250 -11.45 -15.90 -5.79
N LEU A 251 -11.47 -16.92 -4.92
CA LEU A 251 -11.16 -16.77 -3.49
C LEU A 251 -9.67 -16.46 -3.24
N LEU A 252 -8.76 -17.12 -3.95
CA LEU A 252 -7.33 -16.83 -3.91
C LEU A 252 -7.01 -15.42 -4.41
N ASP A 253 -7.64 -15.01 -5.51
CA ASP A 253 -7.52 -13.65 -6.05
C ASP A 253 -7.99 -12.60 -5.05
N ALA A 254 -9.19 -12.79 -4.47
CA ALA A 254 -9.69 -11.93 -3.43
C ALA A 254 -8.74 -11.89 -2.21
N GLY A 255 -8.14 -13.02 -1.84
CA GLY A 255 -7.14 -13.10 -0.77
C GLY A 255 -5.91 -12.23 -1.05
N ILE A 256 -5.34 -12.32 -2.25
CA ILE A 256 -4.20 -11.48 -2.66
C ILE A 256 -4.58 -9.99 -2.68
N LEU A 257 -5.72 -9.65 -3.27
CA LEU A 257 -6.17 -8.26 -3.35
C LEU A 257 -6.43 -7.66 -1.97
N ASN A 258 -7.06 -8.41 -1.05
CA ASN A 258 -7.27 -7.97 0.34
C ASN A 258 -5.95 -7.86 1.13
N ALA A 259 -4.92 -8.65 0.79
CA ALA A 259 -3.59 -8.48 1.36
C ALA A 259 -2.90 -7.21 0.87
N ILE A 260 -3.20 -6.79 -0.36
CA ILE A 260 -2.62 -5.59 -0.98
C ILE A 260 -3.33 -4.31 -0.53
N THR A 261 -4.67 -4.31 -0.47
CA THR A 261 -5.51 -3.15 -0.16
C THR A 261 -6.73 -3.50 0.68
N ALA A 262 -7.22 -2.56 1.49
CA ALA A 262 -8.39 -2.73 2.35
C ALA A 262 -9.70 -2.83 1.56
N ASP A 263 -9.83 -2.06 0.47
CA ASP A 263 -11.09 -1.87 -0.26
C ASP A 263 -10.95 -2.21 -1.75
N PRO A 264 -10.69 -3.48 -2.13
CA PRO A 264 -10.60 -3.85 -3.53
C PRO A 264 -11.95 -3.60 -4.23
N LYS A 265 -11.98 -2.77 -5.29
CA LYS A 265 -13.22 -2.42 -6.02
C LYS A 265 -13.90 -3.63 -6.64
N ARG A 266 -13.13 -4.69 -6.93
CA ARG A 266 -13.59 -5.90 -7.62
C ARG A 266 -13.23 -7.10 -6.76
N SER A 267 -14.13 -7.46 -5.86
CA SER A 267 -14.15 -8.81 -5.29
C SER A 267 -15.18 -9.64 -6.07
N ALA A 268 -14.89 -10.93 -6.30
CA ALA A 268 -15.85 -11.81 -6.94
C ALA A 268 -17.16 -11.85 -6.12
N ARG A 269 -18.29 -11.95 -6.83
CA ARG A 269 -19.61 -11.90 -6.18
C ARG A 269 -19.73 -13.04 -5.16
N GLY A 270 -20.12 -12.71 -3.94
CA GLY A 270 -20.34 -13.67 -2.87
C GLY A 270 -19.12 -13.92 -1.98
N ILE A 271 -17.99 -13.25 -2.19
CA ILE A 271 -16.87 -13.28 -1.25
C ILE A 271 -17.02 -12.16 -0.22
N ARG A 272 -16.84 -12.49 1.06
CA ARG A 272 -16.89 -11.53 2.17
C ARG A 272 -15.68 -11.70 3.07
N LEU A 273 -15.14 -10.58 3.56
CA LEU A 273 -14.19 -10.57 4.67
C LEU A 273 -14.95 -10.93 5.95
N ASN A 274 -14.58 -12.04 6.57
CA ASN A 274 -15.16 -12.50 7.83
C ASN A 274 -14.39 -11.93 9.02
N GLU A 275 -13.07 -12.06 9.01
CA GLU A 275 -12.19 -11.63 10.09
C GLU A 275 -10.86 -11.08 9.54
N SER A 276 -10.27 -10.12 10.24
CA SER A 276 -8.88 -9.69 10.03
C SER A 276 -8.20 -9.49 11.37
N GLN A 277 -6.96 -9.96 11.51
CA GLN A 277 -6.18 -9.81 12.73
C GLN A 277 -4.85 -9.14 12.39
N SER A 278 -4.68 -7.91 12.88
CA SER A 278 -3.47 -7.10 12.69
C SER A 278 -3.02 -7.00 11.23
N LEU A 279 -3.96 -7.07 10.28
CA LEU A 279 -3.65 -7.02 8.86
C LEU A 279 -3.16 -5.61 8.50
N LYS A 280 -1.94 -5.56 7.99
CA LYS A 280 -1.28 -4.39 7.41
C LYS A 280 -1.18 -4.62 5.92
N HIS A 281 -1.90 -3.81 5.17
CA HIS A 281 -1.96 -3.94 3.73
C HIS A 281 -0.60 -3.61 3.12
N LEU A 282 -0.24 -4.32 2.05
CA LEU A 282 1.04 -4.08 1.37
C LEU A 282 1.15 -2.67 0.79
N VAL A 283 0.03 -2.05 0.41
CA VAL A 283 -0.02 -0.65 -0.03
C VAL A 283 0.41 0.32 1.09
N ASP A 284 0.09 0.01 2.34
CA ASP A 284 0.44 0.84 3.49
C ASP A 284 1.88 0.62 3.93
N PHE A 285 2.33 -0.63 3.84
CA PHE A 285 3.68 -1.03 4.23
C PHE A 285 4.73 -0.60 3.19
N ALA A 286 4.51 -0.92 1.92
CA ALA A 286 5.46 -0.64 0.83
C ALA A 286 4.77 0.00 -0.39
N PRO A 287 4.28 1.26 -0.27
CA PRO A 287 3.53 1.93 -1.33
C PRO A 287 4.33 2.08 -2.63
N SER A 288 5.65 2.19 -2.57
CA SER A 288 6.50 2.29 -3.77
C SER A 288 6.44 1.08 -4.71
N ILE A 289 5.90 -0.05 -4.21
CA ILE A 289 5.81 -1.34 -4.91
C ILE A 289 4.35 -1.67 -5.20
N TRP A 290 3.45 -1.45 -4.23
CA TRP A 290 2.07 -1.94 -4.27
C TRP A 290 1.01 -0.88 -4.54
N CYS A 291 1.42 0.39 -4.69
CA CYS A 291 0.54 1.51 -4.99
C CYS A 291 0.75 1.98 -6.44
N PRO A 292 -0.17 1.68 -7.37
CA PRO A 292 -0.06 2.09 -8.78
C PRO A 292 0.19 3.59 -8.92
N GLY A 293 1.25 3.95 -9.66
CA GLY A 293 1.60 5.35 -9.93
C GLY A 293 2.28 6.11 -8.78
N TYR A 294 2.25 5.62 -7.54
CA TYR A 294 2.87 6.29 -6.38
C TYR A 294 4.37 6.51 -6.59
N PHE A 295 5.09 5.47 -6.99
CA PHE A 295 6.52 5.61 -7.26
C PHE A 295 6.80 6.64 -8.35
N THR A 296 6.10 6.58 -9.48
CA THR A 296 6.25 7.56 -10.58
C THR A 296 5.93 8.98 -10.11
N ALA A 297 4.92 9.13 -9.25
CA ALA A 297 4.51 10.41 -8.67
C ALA A 297 5.57 10.97 -7.71
N VAL A 298 6.18 10.14 -6.87
CA VAL A 298 7.31 10.55 -6.00
C VAL A 298 8.54 10.85 -6.85
N SER A 299 8.88 9.99 -7.81
CA SER A 299 10.05 10.15 -8.68
C SER A 299 10.01 11.36 -9.58
N SER A 300 8.83 11.76 -10.07
CA SER A 300 8.71 13.00 -10.84
C SER A 300 8.89 14.23 -9.94
N ARG A 301 8.41 14.20 -8.70
CA ARG A 301 8.54 15.32 -7.75
C ARG A 301 9.93 15.43 -7.14
N SER A 302 10.63 14.32 -6.92
CA SER A 302 11.98 14.31 -6.36
C SER A 302 12.96 15.14 -7.16
N LEU A 303 12.78 15.21 -8.48
CA LEU A 303 13.62 15.99 -9.39
C LEU A 303 13.56 17.49 -9.12
N LEU A 304 12.44 17.98 -8.60
CA LEU A 304 12.24 19.39 -8.27
C LEU A 304 12.65 19.71 -6.83
N MET A 305 12.81 18.69 -5.97
CA MET A 305 13.11 18.91 -4.56
C MET A 305 14.42 19.66 -4.33
N PRO A 306 15.56 19.38 -5.02
CA PRO A 306 16.79 20.16 -4.85
C PRO A 306 16.61 21.64 -5.21
N THR A 307 15.84 21.93 -6.27
CA THR A 307 15.57 23.30 -6.72
C THR A 307 14.67 24.05 -5.74
N ILE A 308 13.59 23.41 -5.29
CA ILE A 308 12.66 23.99 -4.31
C ILE A 308 13.38 24.17 -2.96
N SER A 309 14.15 23.18 -2.51
CA SER A 309 14.90 23.25 -1.26
C SER A 309 15.94 24.38 -1.28
N HIS A 310 16.64 24.56 -2.41
CA HIS A 310 17.57 25.67 -2.60
C HIS A 310 16.85 27.02 -2.51
N ALA A 311 15.76 27.20 -3.25
CA ALA A 311 14.98 28.44 -3.23
C ALA A 311 14.46 28.77 -1.83
N LEU A 312 13.91 27.77 -1.13
CA LEU A 312 13.43 27.92 0.25
C LEU A 312 14.56 28.26 1.23
N SER A 313 15.73 27.63 1.07
CA SER A 313 16.91 27.92 1.90
C SER A 313 17.40 29.36 1.69
N GLN A 314 17.49 29.84 0.44
CA GLN A 314 17.88 31.21 0.13
C GLN A 314 16.90 32.23 0.72
N VAL A 315 15.59 31.99 0.57
CA VAL A 315 14.56 32.86 1.14
C VAL A 315 14.61 32.84 2.66
N GLY A 316 14.71 31.66 3.28
CA GLY A 316 14.62 31.48 4.73
C GLY A 316 15.86 31.89 5.50
N VAL A 317 17.05 31.54 5.01
CA VAL A 317 18.33 31.78 5.70
C VAL A 317 19.02 33.05 5.20
N GLY A 318 18.98 33.30 3.90
CA GLY A 318 19.69 34.41 3.26
C GLY A 318 18.92 35.74 3.30
N SER A 319 17.62 35.71 3.05
CA SER A 319 16.85 36.93 2.69
C SER A 319 15.66 37.25 3.59
N ALA A 320 15.31 36.39 4.55
CA ALA A 320 14.14 36.59 5.40
C ALA A 320 14.31 37.76 6.38
N ARG A 321 13.72 38.92 6.03
CA ARG A 321 13.68 40.10 6.91
C ARG A 321 12.80 39.89 8.15
N SER A 322 11.77 39.05 8.02
CA SER A 322 10.84 38.72 9.11
C SER A 322 11.47 37.77 10.14
N GLY A 323 11.44 38.14 11.42
CA GLY A 323 11.84 37.26 12.52
C GLY A 323 10.98 35.99 12.60
N THR A 324 9.67 36.13 12.39
CA THR A 324 8.72 35.00 12.43
C THR A 324 9.00 33.97 11.36
N LEU A 325 9.31 34.41 10.13
CA LEU A 325 9.62 33.48 9.04
C LEU A 325 10.91 32.71 9.32
N ARG A 326 11.95 33.40 9.82
CA ARG A 326 13.20 32.75 10.25
C ARG A 326 12.96 31.73 11.36
N ALA A 327 12.12 32.05 12.35
CA ALA A 327 11.76 31.11 13.41
C ALA A 327 11.04 29.87 12.86
N LYS A 328 10.13 30.03 11.90
CA LYS A 328 9.45 28.90 11.23
C LYS A 328 10.42 28.01 10.46
N PHE A 329 11.35 28.58 9.71
CA PHE A 329 12.37 27.79 9.00
C PHE A 329 13.33 27.08 9.97
N ALA A 330 13.74 27.75 11.06
CA ALA A 330 14.53 27.13 12.11
C ALA A 330 13.80 25.94 12.75
N GLU A 331 12.49 26.07 12.97
CA GLU A 331 11.66 24.99 13.50
C GLU A 331 11.52 23.83 12.51
N ILE A 332 11.34 24.09 11.21
CA ILE A 332 11.34 23.04 10.18
C ILE A 332 12.67 22.28 10.19
N ALA A 333 13.80 23.00 10.21
CA ALA A 333 15.13 22.39 10.28
C ALA A 333 15.38 21.66 11.61
N ARG A 334 14.76 22.09 12.71
CA ARG A 334 14.81 21.38 14.00
C ARG A 334 14.03 20.07 13.93
N ARG A 335 12.84 20.05 13.32
CA ARG A 335 12.01 18.84 13.16
C ARG A 335 12.59 17.84 12.16
N ALA A 336 13.28 18.32 11.13
CA ALA A 336 13.97 17.48 10.15
C ALA A 336 15.14 16.71 10.78
N ARG A 337 15.78 17.26 11.82
CA ARG A 337 16.89 16.61 12.52
C ARG A 337 16.38 15.50 13.42
N HIS A 338 16.80 14.27 13.10
CA HIS A 338 16.48 13.10 13.92
C HIS A 338 17.24 13.18 15.28
N PRO A 339 16.59 12.86 16.41
CA PRO A 339 17.25 12.85 17.72
C PRO A 339 18.43 11.88 17.82
N SER A 340 18.48 10.84 16.97
CA SER A 340 19.60 9.88 16.91
C SER A 340 20.91 10.47 16.38
N SER A 341 20.86 11.62 15.68
CA SER A 341 22.04 12.32 15.15
C SER A 341 22.72 13.21 16.21
N ILE A 342 22.26 13.20 17.46
CA ILE A 342 22.88 13.99 18.54
C ILE A 342 24.17 13.29 19.01
N SER A 343 25.16 13.24 18.14
CA SER A 343 26.53 12.97 18.51
C SER A 343 27.11 14.21 19.21
N SER A 344 26.89 14.31 20.52
CA SER A 344 27.70 15.06 21.50
C SER A 344 28.02 16.55 21.25
N SER A 345 27.40 17.20 20.27
CA SER A 345 27.63 18.61 19.99
C SER A 345 26.68 19.46 20.83
N SER A 346 27.28 20.17 21.78
CA SER A 346 26.69 21.09 22.75
C SER A 346 25.42 21.82 22.26
N PRO A 347 24.38 21.96 23.11
CA PRO A 347 23.10 22.63 22.77
C PRO A 347 23.24 24.12 22.41
N ASN A 348 24.45 24.67 22.52
CA ASN A 348 24.79 26.04 22.12
C ASN A 348 25.43 26.14 20.72
N TYR A 349 25.41 25.08 19.89
CA TYR A 349 25.78 25.22 18.48
C TYR A 349 24.67 25.98 17.73
N VAL A 350 24.79 27.30 17.86
CA VAL A 350 24.22 28.36 17.03
C VAL A 350 23.88 27.80 15.67
N ALA A 351 22.63 28.01 15.23
CA ALA A 351 22.18 27.86 13.86
C ALA A 351 23.30 28.25 12.90
N SER A 352 24.06 27.24 12.46
CA SER A 352 25.10 27.46 11.46
C SER A 352 24.35 28.03 10.28
N ARG A 353 24.71 29.24 9.87
CA ARG A 353 24.20 29.90 8.65
C ARG A 353 24.59 29.15 7.38
N ASP A 354 25.03 27.90 7.49
CA ASP A 354 25.33 27.05 6.37
C ASP A 354 24.03 26.76 5.60
N SER A 355 23.87 27.50 4.51
CA SER A 355 22.75 27.39 3.59
C SER A 355 22.60 25.97 3.03
N LYS A 356 23.69 25.18 2.99
CA LYS A 356 23.66 23.77 2.55
C LYS A 356 22.97 22.87 3.56
N SER A 357 23.30 23.00 4.85
CA SER A 357 22.64 22.23 5.90
C SER A 357 21.14 22.57 5.99
N ALA A 358 20.80 23.85 5.88
CA ALA A 358 19.41 24.28 5.82
C ALA A 358 18.69 23.75 4.58
N GLN A 359 19.33 23.79 3.40
CA GLN A 359 18.79 23.23 2.17
C GLN A 359 18.49 21.73 2.32
N SER A 360 19.43 20.94 2.82
CA SER A 360 19.24 19.50 3.03
C SER A 360 18.10 19.20 4.01
N CYS A 361 17.97 19.97 5.11
CA CYS A 361 16.83 19.83 6.02
C CYS A 361 15.48 20.13 5.33
N MET A 362 15.44 21.15 4.46
CA MET A 362 14.23 21.47 3.68
C MET A 362 13.92 20.36 2.67
N GLU A 363 14.94 19.83 2.00
CA GLU A 363 14.80 18.75 1.03
C GLU A 363 14.27 17.48 1.68
N LEU A 364 14.83 17.07 2.81
CA LEU A 364 14.33 15.97 3.62
C LEU A 364 12.86 16.18 4.01
N ARG A 365 12.48 17.40 4.42
CA ARG A 365 11.09 17.67 4.79
C ARG A 365 10.14 17.66 3.60
N LEU A 366 10.57 18.20 2.45
CA LEU A 366 9.81 18.12 1.21
C LEU A 366 9.61 16.67 0.79
N TRP A 367 10.62 15.83 0.97
CA TRP A 367 10.53 14.40 0.70
C TRP A 367 9.48 13.71 1.57
N GLN A 368 9.51 13.96 2.88
CA GLN A 368 8.52 13.40 3.81
C GLN A 368 7.09 13.85 3.47
N VAL A 369 6.91 15.15 3.22
CA VAL A 369 5.60 15.70 2.84
C VAL A 369 5.12 15.11 1.52
N ALA A 370 6.01 14.88 0.55
CA ALA A 370 5.66 14.27 -0.72
C ALA A 370 5.26 12.79 -0.56
N GLN A 371 5.94 12.02 0.30
CA GLN A 371 5.53 10.65 0.61
C GLN A 371 4.11 10.64 1.20
N ASP A 372 3.90 11.43 2.25
CA ASP A 372 2.63 11.47 2.98
C ASP A 372 1.47 11.95 2.08
N ALA A 373 1.70 12.99 1.26
CA ALA A 373 0.66 13.57 0.43
C ALA A 373 0.29 12.73 -0.81
N LEU A 374 1.17 11.82 -1.24
CA LEU A 374 0.94 10.97 -2.42
C LEU A 374 0.40 9.60 -2.09
N GLN A 375 0.44 9.22 -0.81
CA GLN A 375 -0.23 8.03 -0.34
C GLN A 375 -1.75 8.29 -0.39
N GLU A 376 -2.35 8.14 -1.57
CA GLU A 376 -3.81 8.13 -1.67
C GLU A 376 -4.32 6.75 -1.23
N ASP A 377 -5.32 6.74 -0.37
CA ASP A 377 -5.90 5.51 0.22
C ASP A 377 -6.54 4.57 -0.82
N HIS A 378 -6.57 4.94 -2.10
CA HIS A 378 -7.40 4.27 -3.11
C HIS A 378 -6.67 3.87 -4.40
N CYS A 379 -5.36 4.09 -4.54
CA CYS A 379 -4.68 3.77 -5.81
C CYS A 379 -4.72 2.25 -6.09
N ALA A 380 -4.49 1.43 -5.06
CA ALA A 380 -4.49 -0.03 -5.18
C ALA A 380 -5.90 -0.62 -5.42
N ASN A 381 -6.96 0.15 -5.14
CA ASN A 381 -8.34 -0.28 -5.37
C ASN A 381 -8.66 -0.42 -6.87
N ARG A 382 -7.78 0.10 -7.75
CA ARG A 382 -7.90 0.02 -9.20
C ARG A 382 -7.23 -1.20 -9.80
N LEU A 383 -6.50 -1.99 -9.00
CA LEU A 383 -5.78 -3.17 -9.48
C LEU A 383 -6.73 -4.16 -10.16
N GLU A 384 -6.31 -4.66 -11.31
CA GLU A 384 -7.04 -5.71 -12.01
C GLU A 384 -6.96 -7.05 -11.28
N VAL A 385 -8.09 -7.75 -11.26
CA VAL A 385 -8.28 -9.12 -10.76
C VAL A 385 -7.40 -10.08 -11.57
N LEU A 386 -6.68 -11.00 -10.90
CA LEU A 386 -5.82 -12.03 -11.50
C LEU A 386 -6.59 -12.90 -12.49
N VAL A 387 -7.85 -13.20 -12.17
CA VAL A 387 -8.69 -14.13 -12.92
C VAL A 387 -9.72 -13.34 -13.72
N ARG A 388 -9.29 -12.81 -14.87
CA ARG A 388 -10.23 -12.32 -15.88
C ARG A 388 -10.53 -13.46 -16.84
N GLU A 389 -11.66 -14.13 -16.65
CA GLU A 389 -12.22 -14.84 -17.79
C GLU A 389 -12.72 -13.78 -18.78
N PRO A 390 -12.40 -13.90 -20.08
CA PRO A 390 -13.02 -13.08 -21.09
C PRO A 390 -14.51 -13.38 -21.01
N ASP A 391 -15.28 -12.46 -20.46
CA ASP A 391 -16.72 -12.62 -20.33
C ASP A 391 -17.29 -12.68 -21.75
N PRO A 392 -17.72 -13.86 -22.25
CA PRO A 392 -18.17 -13.98 -23.63
C PRO A 392 -19.50 -13.24 -23.85
N SER A 393 -20.10 -12.67 -22.79
CA SER A 393 -21.42 -12.06 -22.81
C SER A 393 -21.43 -10.54 -23.02
N LEU A 394 -20.27 -9.87 -23.09
CA LEU A 394 -20.20 -8.41 -23.28
C LEU A 394 -19.78 -7.96 -24.69
N ASP A 395 -19.51 -8.88 -25.61
CA ASP A 395 -19.13 -8.56 -27.00
C ASP A 395 -20.33 -8.30 -27.94
N SER A 396 -21.58 -8.28 -27.45
CA SER A 396 -22.73 -8.21 -28.37
C SER A 396 -23.26 -6.81 -28.71
N ASP A 397 -23.10 -5.76 -27.90
CA ASP A 397 -23.87 -4.50 -28.14
C ASP A 397 -23.15 -3.18 -27.77
N GLN A 398 -21.81 -3.10 -27.77
CA GLN A 398 -21.08 -1.81 -27.63
C GLN A 398 -20.17 -1.47 -28.81
N HIS A 399 -20.51 -1.93 -30.00
CA HIS A 399 -20.11 -1.23 -31.22
C HIS A 399 -21.07 -0.07 -31.46
N ASP A 400 -20.82 1.07 -30.80
CA ASP A 400 -21.20 2.37 -31.35
C ASP A 400 -20.30 3.48 -30.78
N VAL A 401 -19.57 4.10 -31.71
CA VAL A 401 -18.88 5.39 -31.60
C VAL A 401 -17.58 5.43 -30.79
N LEU A 402 -16.49 4.95 -31.37
CA LEU A 402 -15.27 5.74 -31.58
C LEU A 402 -14.48 5.15 -32.77
N ASP A 403 -14.73 5.70 -33.97
CA ASP A 403 -13.82 5.60 -35.11
C ASP A 403 -12.49 6.28 -34.72
N ILE A 404 -11.48 5.47 -34.43
CA ILE A 404 -10.08 5.86 -34.63
C ILE A 404 -9.49 4.80 -35.54
N ASP A 405 -9.49 5.13 -36.83
CA ASP A 405 -8.88 4.35 -37.88
C ASP A 405 -7.43 4.01 -37.54
N PHE A 406 -7.26 2.74 -37.27
CA PHE A 406 -6.02 2.00 -37.28
C PHE A 406 -5.51 1.93 -38.73
N ILE A 407 -4.67 2.88 -39.15
CA ILE A 407 -3.86 2.75 -40.37
C ILE A 407 -2.41 2.45 -39.96
N LEU A 408 -2.09 1.16 -40.01
CA LEU A 408 -0.77 0.70 -40.42
C LEU A 408 -0.62 1.03 -41.90
N ALA A 409 0.10 2.10 -42.22
CA ALA A 409 0.66 2.31 -43.55
C ALA A 409 2.02 2.99 -43.41
N SER A 410 3.05 2.22 -43.77
CA SER A 410 4.20 2.59 -44.59
C SER A 410 4.48 4.09 -44.73
N ASN A 411 5.71 4.50 -44.39
CA ASN A 411 6.42 5.51 -45.16
C ASN A 411 7.91 5.18 -45.18
N GLU A 412 8.27 4.40 -46.20
CA GLU A 412 9.55 4.54 -46.89
C GLU A 412 9.59 5.92 -47.60
N GLU A 413 10.78 6.52 -47.60
CA GLU A 413 11.33 7.49 -48.56
C GLU A 413 10.52 8.71 -49.06
N CYS A 414 11.07 9.90 -48.81
CA CYS A 414 11.22 11.02 -49.76
C CYS A 414 12.36 11.91 -49.23
N ILE A 415 13.59 11.80 -49.74
CA ILE A 415 14.15 12.55 -50.88
C ILE A 415 14.16 14.08 -50.69
N ASN A 416 15.39 14.58 -50.63
CA ASN A 416 15.92 15.92 -50.85
C ASN A 416 15.00 16.95 -51.53
N HIS A 417 14.99 18.16 -50.96
CA HIS A 417 14.92 19.37 -51.76
C HIS A 417 15.86 20.44 -51.21
N GLU A 418 16.93 20.70 -51.95
CA GLU A 418 17.69 21.94 -51.92
C GLU A 418 16.77 23.10 -52.29
N SER A 419 16.88 24.22 -51.58
CA SER A 419 16.67 25.52 -52.18
C SER A 419 17.54 26.56 -51.49
N ASP A 420 18.54 26.99 -52.25
CA ASP A 420 19.32 28.22 -52.11
C ASP A 420 18.42 29.44 -51.92
N GLY A 421 18.86 30.39 -51.09
CA GLY A 421 18.08 31.60 -50.81
C GLY A 421 18.76 32.67 -49.95
N SER A 422 19.98 33.06 -50.32
CA SER A 422 20.55 34.42 -50.25
C SER A 422 20.08 35.40 -49.13
N MET A 423 21.00 35.65 -48.19
CA MET A 423 21.63 36.96 -47.89
C MET A 423 20.74 38.22 -47.82
N ILE A 424 20.49 38.74 -46.61
CA ILE A 424 20.54 40.18 -46.18
C ILE A 424 20.68 40.15 -44.64
N GLY A 425 21.73 40.67 -43.99
CA GLY A 425 21.88 42.08 -43.62
C GLY A 425 22.12 42.18 -42.11
N LEU A 426 23.39 42.35 -41.71
CA LEU A 426 23.82 42.66 -40.35
C LEU A 426 23.53 44.14 -40.09
N GLU A 427 22.57 44.46 -39.22
CA GLU A 427 22.51 45.77 -38.57
C GLU A 427 22.21 45.63 -37.08
N ASP A 428 23.27 45.97 -36.35
CA ASP A 428 23.40 46.52 -35.01
C ASP A 428 22.15 47.20 -34.43
N SER A 429 21.71 46.78 -33.24
CA SER A 429 20.74 47.52 -32.44
C SER A 429 20.75 47.00 -31.00
N GLY A 430 21.57 47.63 -30.15
CA GLY A 430 21.51 47.46 -28.71
C GLY A 430 20.18 47.94 -28.14
N TYR A 431 19.51 47.06 -27.38
CA TYR A 431 18.45 47.45 -26.45
C TYR A 431 18.70 46.77 -25.10
N THR A 432 18.80 47.61 -24.08
CA THR A 432 18.96 47.29 -22.67
C THR A 432 17.67 46.68 -22.13
N ALA A 433 17.81 45.54 -21.46
CA ALA A 433 16.72 44.82 -20.81
C ALA A 433 16.52 45.33 -19.37
N GLU A 434 15.70 46.37 -19.18
CA GLU A 434 15.08 46.70 -17.89
C GLU A 434 13.65 47.21 -18.18
N ASP A 435 12.67 46.81 -17.37
CA ASP A 435 11.24 47.21 -17.36
C ASP A 435 10.17 46.35 -18.06
N GLU A 436 10.07 45.05 -17.71
CA GLU A 436 8.78 44.34 -17.89
C GLU A 436 8.49 43.24 -16.84
N LEU A 437 8.52 43.59 -15.54
CA LEU A 437 8.07 42.70 -14.44
C LEU A 437 7.22 43.42 -13.37
N LEU A 438 6.24 44.23 -13.78
CA LEU A 438 5.26 44.84 -12.86
C LEU A 438 3.80 44.84 -13.39
N SER A 439 3.31 43.71 -13.93
CA SER A 439 1.89 43.61 -14.34
C SER A 439 1.18 42.28 -14.03
N ILE A 440 1.73 41.42 -13.16
CA ILE A 440 1.04 40.17 -12.76
C ILE A 440 0.96 40.08 -11.24
N CYS A 441 0.29 41.04 -10.61
CA CYS A 441 -0.16 40.99 -9.20
C CYS A 441 -1.38 41.89 -9.00
N ALA A 442 -2.40 41.77 -9.85
CA ALA A 442 -3.67 42.46 -9.65
C ALA A 442 -4.84 41.63 -10.21
N SER A 443 -5.12 40.48 -9.59
CA SER A 443 -6.43 39.80 -9.69
C SER A 443 -6.54 38.72 -8.62
N SER A 444 -6.88 39.13 -7.40
CA SER A 444 -7.43 38.24 -6.36
C SER A 444 -7.98 39.10 -5.24
N ARG A 445 -9.31 39.26 -5.19
CA ARG A 445 -10.09 39.47 -3.95
C ARG A 445 -11.59 39.57 -4.26
N SER A 446 -12.33 38.53 -3.91
CA SER A 446 -13.59 38.67 -3.17
C SER A 446 -14.04 37.31 -2.62
N CYS A 447 -13.60 36.96 -1.40
CA CYS A 447 -14.37 36.08 -0.52
C CYS A 447 -14.37 36.74 0.87
N SER A 448 -15.57 36.94 1.39
CA SER A 448 -15.86 37.63 2.65
C SER A 448 -15.49 36.78 3.88
N PRO A 449 -15.32 37.40 5.07
CA PRO A 449 -14.90 36.73 6.29
C PRO A 449 -16.10 36.35 7.17
N HIS A 450 -16.19 35.09 7.58
CA HIS A 450 -16.87 34.70 8.81
C HIS A 450 -16.18 33.44 9.35
N ASP A 451 -15.51 33.63 10.48
CA ASP A 451 -15.33 32.68 11.60
C ASP A 451 -13.98 32.93 12.27
N SER A 452 -14.02 33.88 13.21
CA SER A 452 -12.97 34.13 14.19
C SER A 452 -13.08 33.07 15.29
N ILE A 453 -12.17 32.10 15.31
CA ILE A 453 -11.96 31.23 16.46
C ILE A 453 -10.86 31.87 17.32
N ASP A 454 -11.28 32.23 18.52
CA ASP A 454 -10.53 32.85 19.60
C ASP A 454 -9.50 31.84 20.17
N ILE A 455 -8.21 32.04 19.88
CA ILE A 455 -7.10 31.31 20.52
C ILE A 455 -6.31 32.33 21.33
N SER A 456 -6.84 32.67 22.51
CA SER A 456 -6.16 33.52 23.49
C SER A 456 -6.66 33.20 24.89
N ARG A 457 -6.40 31.97 25.37
CA ARG A 457 -6.51 31.66 26.81
C ARG A 457 -5.89 30.30 27.18
N GLU A 458 -4.56 30.20 27.24
CA GLU A 458 -3.88 29.12 28.01
C GLU A 458 -2.36 29.35 28.11
N MET A 459 -1.92 30.46 28.72
CA MET A 459 -0.49 30.64 29.08
C MET A 459 -0.29 31.50 30.35
N ASP A 460 -1.15 31.34 31.37
CA ASP A 460 -0.93 31.98 32.68
C ASP A 460 -1.31 31.03 33.82
N GLN A 461 -0.60 29.91 33.97
CA GLN A 461 -0.62 29.16 35.24
C GLN A 461 0.56 28.20 35.40
N GLU A 462 1.79 28.70 35.37
CA GLU A 462 2.94 27.95 35.93
C GLU A 462 4.13 28.89 36.21
N MET A 463 3.97 29.76 37.23
CA MET A 463 5.12 30.42 37.86
C MET A 463 4.75 30.90 39.27
N LEU A 464 4.72 29.96 40.23
CA LEU A 464 4.77 30.26 41.67
C LEU A 464 5.07 28.97 42.44
N CYS A 465 6.35 28.58 42.43
CA CYS A 465 6.99 27.71 43.41
C CYS A 465 8.51 27.77 43.15
N ILE A 466 9.16 28.80 43.71
CA ILE A 466 10.49 28.85 44.34
C ILE A 466 10.72 30.30 44.80
#